data_AF-A0A4U2CS14-F1
#
_entry.id   AF-A0A4U2CS14-F1
#
_cell.length_a   1.000
_cell.length_b   1.000
_cell.length_c   1.000
_cell.angle_alpha   90.00
_cell.angle_beta   90.00
_cell.angle_gamma   90.00
#
_symmetry.space_group_name_H-M   'P 1'
#
loop_
_entity.id
_entity.type
_entity.pdbx_description
1 polymer ?
#
loop_
_entity_poly.entity_id
_entity_poly.type
_entity_poly.pdbx_seq_one_letter_code
_entity_poly.pdbx_strand_id
1 'polypeptide(L)' 'TLTSGTEAISITEVTGAANTTTYQGTTTSGTPIFTLALANDGSYTFTLLGPLNHPTSPNSNTLTIPFDVVAVDGDGDDSN' A
#
# COMPACT_ATOMS: atom_id res chain seq x y z
N THR A 1 12.40 1.09 -5.04
CA THR A 1 11.67 2.34 -4.75
C THR A 1 10.46 2.42 -5.66
N LEU A 2 9.29 2.71 -5.11
CA LEU A 2 8.07 2.88 -5.92
C LEU A 2 8.07 4.25 -6.57
N THR A 3 7.66 4.31 -7.85
CA THR A 3 7.65 5.55 -8.62
C THR A 3 6.44 5.61 -9.55
N SER A 4 5.93 6.81 -9.80
CA SER A 4 4.96 7.13 -10.85
C SER A 4 5.60 8.15 -11.79
N GLY A 5 5.86 7.77 -13.04
CA GLY A 5 6.60 8.62 -13.96
C GLY A 5 8.02 8.88 -13.43
N THR A 6 8.36 10.14 -13.16
CA THR A 6 9.66 10.53 -12.58
C THR A 6 9.61 10.75 -11.08
N GLU A 7 8.45 10.61 -10.44
CA GLU A 7 8.26 10.93 -9.02
C GLU A 7 8.34 9.69 -8.13
N ALA A 8 8.99 9.84 -6.98
CA ALA A 8 8.99 8.83 -5.92
C ALA A 8 7.66 8.84 -5.18
N ILE A 9 7.24 7.65 -4.73
CA ILE A 9 6.02 7.44 -3.95
C ILE A 9 6.41 7.12 -2.51
N SER A 10 5.78 7.79 -1.55
CA SER A 10 5.77 7.42 -0.13
C SER A 10 4.44 6.75 0.21
N ILE A 11 4.48 5.73 1.07
CA ILE A 11 3.29 5.07 1.61
C ILE A 11 3.10 5.61 3.02
N THR A 12 1.91 6.11 3.32
CA THR A 12 1.53 6.58 4.65
C THR A 12 0.24 5.90 5.08
N GLU A 13 0.17 5.54 6.36
CA GLU A 13 -1.09 5.18 6.98
C GLU A 13 -1.98 6.43 7.06
N VAL A 14 -3.19 6.32 6.53
CA VAL A 14 -4.25 7.31 6.60
C VAL A 14 -5.32 6.67 7.49
N THR A 15 -5.51 7.24 8.67
CA THR A 15 -6.33 6.66 9.75
C THR A 15 -7.65 6.12 9.22
N GLY A 16 -7.97 4.87 9.54
CA GLY A 16 -9.16 4.23 9.03
C GLY A 16 -10.37 4.30 9.96
N ALA A 17 -11.52 3.96 9.39
CA ALA A 17 -12.75 3.75 10.13
C ALA A 17 -12.60 2.56 11.11
N ALA A 18 -13.53 2.40 12.05
CA ALA A 18 -13.53 1.24 12.95
C ALA A 18 -13.36 -0.06 12.14
N ASN A 19 -12.34 -0.85 12.48
CA ASN A 19 -11.99 -2.15 11.89
C ASN A 19 -11.31 -2.13 10.51
N THR A 20 -10.80 -0.98 10.05
CA THR A 20 -10.02 -0.91 8.81
C THR A 20 -8.85 0.05 8.98
N THR A 21 -7.68 -0.32 8.46
CA THR A 21 -6.52 0.56 8.30
C THR A 21 -6.38 0.90 6.81
N THR A 22 -6.23 2.17 6.46
CA THR A 22 -6.01 2.58 5.07
C THR A 22 -4.58 3.05 4.87
N TYR A 23 -3.91 2.59 3.82
CA TYR A 23 -2.62 3.11 3.38
C TYR A 23 -2.80 3.85 2.07
N GLN A 24 -2.09 4.97 1.91
CA GLN A 24 -2.09 5.75 0.67
C GLN A 24 -0.67 5.92 0.15
N GLY A 25 -0.47 5.55 -1.11
CA GLY A 25 0.72 5.87 -1.87
C GLY A 25 0.59 7.25 -2.51
N THR A 26 1.47 8.18 -2.18
CA THR A 26 1.44 9.56 -2.69
C THR A 26 2.78 9.92 -3.34
N THR A 27 2.76 10.61 -4.49
CA THR A 27 3.98 11.15 -5.10
C THR A 27 4.60 12.24 -4.23
N THR A 28 5.86 12.59 -4.51
CA THR A 28 6.53 13.71 -3.84
C THR A 28 5.80 15.04 -4.04
N SER A 29 5.09 15.22 -5.16
CA SER A 29 4.20 16.36 -5.43
C SER A 29 2.84 16.33 -4.71
N GLY A 30 2.52 15.26 -3.98
CA GLY A 30 1.25 15.14 -3.25
C GLY A 30 0.12 14.47 -4.04
N THR A 31 0.41 13.86 -5.19
CA THR A 31 -0.61 13.18 -6.01
C THR A 31 -0.86 11.76 -5.50
N PRO A 32 -2.10 11.37 -5.14
CA PRO A 32 -2.41 10.01 -4.72
C PRO A 32 -2.35 9.04 -5.91
N ILE A 33 -1.61 7.95 -5.77
CA ILE A 33 -1.41 6.92 -6.81
C ILE A 33 -2.18 5.64 -6.53
N PHE A 34 -2.32 5.25 -5.26
CA PHE A 34 -3.13 4.11 -4.87
C PHE A 34 -3.61 4.21 -3.42
N THR A 35 -4.60 3.39 -3.08
CA THR A 35 -4.99 3.10 -1.71
C THR A 35 -5.04 1.60 -1.44
N LEU A 36 -4.74 1.21 -0.21
CA LEU A 36 -4.98 -0.14 0.32
C LEU A 36 -5.84 0.00 1.57
N ALA A 37 -7.07 -0.50 1.54
CA ALA A 37 -7.88 -0.66 2.73
C ALA A 37 -7.72 -2.09 3.23
N LEU A 38 -7.19 -2.26 4.45
CA LEU A 38 -6.97 -3.55 5.12
C LEU A 38 -7.92 -3.65 6.31
N ALA A 39 -8.80 -4.65 6.31
CA ALA A 39 -9.67 -4.95 7.43
C ALA A 39 -8.99 -5.87 8.45
N ASN A 40 -9.49 -5.86 9.69
CA ASN A 40 -8.94 -6.67 10.79
C ASN A 40 -9.01 -8.18 10.55
N ASP A 41 -9.89 -8.65 9.66
CA ASP A 41 -9.99 -10.05 9.26
C ASP A 41 -8.99 -10.44 8.16
N GLY A 42 -8.10 -9.51 7.77
CA GLY A 42 -7.10 -9.69 6.72
C GLY A 42 -7.65 -9.48 5.31
N SER A 43 -8.95 -9.23 5.13
CA SER A 43 -9.48 -8.86 3.83
C SER A 43 -8.96 -7.48 3.41
N TYR A 44 -8.64 -7.32 2.13
CA TYR A 44 -8.10 -6.06 1.63
C TYR A 44 -8.68 -5.66 0.28
N THR A 45 -8.75 -4.35 0.06
CA THR A 45 -9.08 -3.74 -1.22
C THR A 45 -7.94 -2.83 -1.64
N PHE A 46 -7.33 -3.13 -2.78
CA PHE A 46 -6.35 -2.26 -3.43
C PHE A 46 -7.00 -1.49 -4.56
N THR A 47 -6.87 -0.16 -4.56
CA THR A 47 -7.36 0.71 -5.62
C THR A 47 -6.19 1.44 -6.27
N LEU A 48 -6.01 1.25 -7.58
CA LEU A 48 -5.04 2.00 -8.36
C LEU A 48 -5.70 3.27 -8.91
N LEU A 49 -5.16 4.43 -8.56
CA LEU A 49 -5.67 5.76 -8.93
C LEU A 49 -4.83 6.41 -10.04
N GLY A 50 -3.54 6.05 -10.11
CA GLY A 50 -2.60 6.56 -11.10
C GLY A 50 -1.61 5.49 -11.57
N PRO A 51 -0.77 5.78 -12.57
CA PRO A 51 0.18 4.82 -13.11
C PRO A 51 1.28 4.48 -12.12
N LEU A 52 1.74 3.23 -12.14
CA LEU A 52 2.94 2.77 -11.43
C LEU A 52 3.97 2.32 -12.45
N ASN A 53 5.22 2.73 -12.27
CA ASN A 53 6.31 2.22 -13.09
C ASN A 53 6.58 0.76 -12.69
N HIS A 54 6.64 -0.12 -13.69
CA HIS A 54 6.98 -1.53 -13.52
C HIS A 54 8.03 -1.94 -14.56
N PRO A 55 8.78 -3.03 -14.35
CA PRO A 55 9.68 -3.54 -15.37
C PRO A 55 8.89 -3.93 -16.62
N THR A 56 9.44 -3.66 -17.80
CA THR A 56 8.75 -3.84 -19.09
C THR A 56 9.09 -5.16 -19.78
N SER A 57 10.00 -5.96 -19.20
CA SER A 57 10.39 -7.22 -19.81
C SER A 57 9.25 -8.25 -19.73
N PRO A 58 9.06 -9.10 -20.75
CA PRO A 58 7.93 -10.05 -20.84
C PRO A 58 7.79 -10.96 -19.61
N ASN A 59 8.89 -11.25 -18.93
CA ASN A 59 8.98 -12.21 -17.83
C ASN A 59 9.10 -11.53 -16.46
N SER A 60 8.99 -10.19 -16.39
CA SER A 60 9.17 -9.41 -15.14
C SER A 60 8.17 -8.26 -15.04
N ASN A 61 6.93 -8.43 -15.51
CA ASN A 61 5.86 -7.44 -15.32
C ASN A 61 5.26 -7.46 -13.90
N THR A 62 6.02 -7.91 -12.91
CA THR A 62 5.61 -7.96 -11.51
C THR A 62 6.20 -6.77 -10.76
N LEU A 63 5.36 -6.03 -10.04
CA LEU A 63 5.77 -4.97 -9.13
C LEU A 63 5.36 -5.36 -7.70
N THR A 64 6.34 -5.46 -6.80
CA THR A 64 6.09 -5.67 -5.37
C THR A 64 5.89 -4.32 -4.69
N ILE A 65 4.78 -4.17 -3.97
CA ILE A 65 4.47 -2.99 -3.15
C ILE A 65 4.52 -3.46 -1.69
N PRO A 66 5.58 -3.16 -0.94
CA PRO A 66 5.67 -3.57 0.45
C PRO A 66 4.76 -2.70 1.32
N PHE A 67 3.98 -3.34 2.18
CA PHE A 67 3.24 -2.71 3.26
C PHE A 67 3.69 -3.35 4.57
N ASP A 68 4.17 -2.52 5.50
CA ASP A 68 4.47 -2.97 6.84
C ASP A 68 3.15 -3.03 7.62
N VAL A 69 2.70 -4.26 7.90
CA VAL A 69 1.46 -4.54 8.64
C VAL A 69 1.83 -5.36 9.85
N VAL A 70 1.34 -4.96 11.03
CA VAL A 70 1.45 -5.73 12.27
C VAL A 70 0.06 -6.25 12.61
N ALA A 71 -0.05 -7.57 12.81
CA ALA A 71 -1.26 -8.19 13.33
C ALA A 71 -1.09 -8.41 14.84
N VAL A 72 -2.08 -7.95 15.62
CA VAL A 72 -2.16 -8.15 17.07
C VAL A 72 -3.23 -9.21 17.32
N ASP A 73 -2.90 -10.29 18.01
CA ASP A 73 -3.86 -11.35 18.34
C ASP A 73 -4.71 -11.00 19.59
N GLY A 74 -5.58 -11.92 20.00
CA GLY A 74 -6.60 -11.67 21.02
C GLY A 74 -6.06 -11.41 22.42
N ASP A 75 -4.82 -11.81 22.73
CA ASP A 75 -4.13 -11.57 24.00
C ASP A 75 -3.11 -10.42 23.95
N GLY A 76 -2.97 -9.77 22.79
CA GLY A 76 -2.24 -8.51 22.66
C GLY A 76 -0.78 -8.68 22.26
N ASP A 77 -0.40 -9.86 21.78
CA ASP A 77 0.96 -10.15 21.33
C ASP A 77 1.06 -9.87 19.83
N ASP A 78 2.16 -9.22 19.42
CA ASP A 78 2.45 -8.97 18.01
C ASP A 78 2.88 -10.28 17.34
N SER A 79 2.19 -10.67 16.26
CA SER A 79 2.68 -11.75 15.39
C SER A 79 3.84 -11.22 14.54
N ASN A 80 5.08 -11.59 14.88
CA ASN A 80 6.29 -11.35 14.10
C ASN A 80 6.84 -12.65 13.50
#